data_AF-A0A8J3MVB2-F1
#
_entry.id   AF-A0A8J3MVB2-F1
#
_cell.length_a   1.000
_cell.length_b   1.000
_cell.length_c   1.000
_cell.angle_alpha   90.00
_cell.angle_beta   90.00
_cell.angle_gamma   90.00
#
_symmetry.space_group_name_H-M   'P 1'
#
loop_
_entity.id
_entity.type
_entity.pdbx_description
1 polymer ?
#
loop_
_entity_poly.entity_id
_entity_poly.type
_entity_poly.pdbx_seq_one_letter_code
_entity_poly.pdbx_strand_id
1 'polypeptide(L)'
;MHFGKRLRQERLHRHLSQEALAEALALSARSIRRWERGQAFPQASVRLQLSRFLGLHPQELFEDQEVETSSMPLWCVPFPRNPFFTGREALLMTLHTSLYIHEDVAFRHIYALHGLGGVGKTQLALEYVYRFAQDYRAVFWIDAETTESINVSLLRIAAVLQLPNRESKDQQRVISAVTAWLTIHDQWLLICDNVEDLNVLDRFLPSIQHGAVLFTTCLQALGTRARSIPVLPMEHEEGMLFLLRRARVLEAEAIGEHMHQFSMQQPSQYAAAGELVTLTGGLPLALDQAGAYLEETQCGLSAYLELFRTRRSTLLQQQREGEGAQDHPMSVATTFTLAITATTECHPAVLDLLRVCALLHPDALPEELFLEGGRLLGATLETVCRDPLEWHRVVAIACSYSLLSRQSETRTFSIHPLVRAVLLDSMPEDVRQVWTQRIVEALDVVFPEKCPSKEYASWCLQCERLVKHALLCVSQAQATERSLPLTSLVYKVAQYMHEYAQSGEAEPLYQQQTMQIREQLLSIQAPLVAELFNRLASLFCDQGRYVEAEPLYQCVLQYQEMVTNTPFLMYAPTDKGIGCTAYPLLPDAKAAGATFLIMLSEPLTSALMSVPN
;
A
#
# COMPACT_ATOMS: atom_id res chain seq x y z
N MET A 1 -5.97 48.11 24.00
CA MET A 1 -5.09 47.43 24.97
C MET A 1 -3.99 46.69 24.20
N HIS A 2 -2.70 46.96 24.44
CA HIS A 2 -1.61 46.33 23.66
C HIS A 2 -1.71 44.80 23.68
N PHE A 3 -1.71 44.15 22.51
CA PHE A 3 -1.93 42.70 22.31
C PHE A 3 -1.28 41.81 23.40
N GLY A 4 0.01 42.00 23.70
CA GLY A 4 0.71 41.22 24.73
C GLY A 4 0.06 41.24 26.12
N LYS A 5 -0.51 42.37 26.54
CA LYS A 5 -1.24 42.47 27.82
C LYS A 5 -2.58 41.72 27.75
N ARG A 6 -3.27 41.81 26.60
CA ARG A 6 -4.55 41.12 26.36
C ARG A 6 -4.35 39.60 26.33
N LEU A 7 -3.35 39.12 25.58
CA LEU A 7 -2.98 37.71 25.53
C LEU A 7 -2.67 37.15 26.93
N ARG A 8 -1.89 37.89 27.73
CA ARG A 8 -1.58 37.49 29.11
C ARG A 8 -2.83 37.40 29.97
N GLN A 9 -3.78 38.32 29.82
CA GLN A 9 -5.05 38.27 30.55
C GLN A 9 -5.90 37.08 30.14
N GLU A 10 -6.08 36.84 28.84
CA GLU A 10 -6.90 35.74 28.32
C GLU A 10 -6.32 34.36 28.67
N ARG A 11 -4.99 34.24 28.68
CA ARG A 11 -4.30 33.02 29.13
C ARG A 11 -4.50 32.78 30.62
N LEU A 12 -4.32 33.81 31.45
CA LEU A 12 -4.51 33.70 32.90
C LEU A 12 -5.98 33.44 33.28
N HIS A 13 -6.92 34.05 32.57
CA HIS A 13 -8.36 33.80 32.75
C HIS A 13 -8.75 32.34 32.48
N ARG A 14 -8.04 31.67 31.56
CA ARG A 14 -8.23 30.25 31.23
C ARG A 14 -7.32 29.30 32.01
N HIS A 15 -6.62 29.78 33.04
CA HIS A 15 -5.70 28.98 33.87
C HIS A 15 -4.57 28.27 33.09
N LEU A 16 -4.18 28.80 31.93
CA LEU A 16 -3.14 28.21 31.08
C LEU A 16 -1.74 28.69 31.48
N SER A 17 -0.74 27.80 31.50
CA SER A 17 0.67 28.20 31.61
C SER A 17 1.21 28.69 30.27
N GLN A 18 2.38 29.37 30.28
CA GLN A 18 3.05 29.75 29.04
C GLN A 18 3.49 28.51 28.25
N GLU A 19 3.88 27.42 28.92
CA GLU A 19 4.21 26.14 28.26
C GLU A 19 2.97 25.50 27.64
N ALA A 20 1.85 25.41 28.36
CA ALA A 20 0.64 24.76 27.88
C ALA A 20 0.04 25.47 26.66
N LEU A 21 0.06 26.81 26.64
CA LEU A 21 -0.38 27.57 25.46
C LEU A 21 0.57 27.39 24.28
N ALA A 22 1.87 27.26 24.54
CA ALA A 22 2.86 27.05 23.50
C ALA A 22 2.71 25.65 22.88
N GLU A 23 2.51 24.62 23.70
CA GLU A 23 2.27 23.25 23.27
C GLU A 23 1.01 23.13 22.41
N ALA A 24 -0.09 23.76 22.83
CA ALA A 24 -1.34 23.76 22.08
C ALA A 24 -1.25 24.46 20.71
N LEU A 25 -0.27 25.35 20.53
CA LEU A 25 -0.03 26.07 19.28
C LEU A 25 1.18 25.52 18.50
N ALA A 26 1.82 24.45 18.97
CA ALA A 26 3.07 23.91 18.43
C ALA A 26 4.21 24.95 18.36
N LEU A 27 4.34 25.79 19.40
CA LEU A 27 5.32 26.86 19.51
C LEU A 27 6.20 26.70 20.75
N SER A 28 7.24 27.52 20.85
CA SER A 28 8.06 27.60 22.07
C SER A 28 7.42 28.50 23.14
N ALA A 29 7.55 28.11 24.42
CA ALA A 29 7.13 28.97 25.56
C ALA A 29 7.85 30.33 25.56
N ARG A 30 9.03 30.41 24.93
CA ARG A 30 9.78 31.65 24.71
C ARG A 30 9.03 32.60 23.77
N SER A 31 8.37 32.09 22.73
CA SER A 31 7.55 32.89 21.79
C SER A 31 6.37 33.54 22.53
N ILE A 32 5.64 32.77 23.33
CA ILE A 32 4.53 33.27 24.16
C ILE A 32 5.03 34.36 25.13
N ARG A 33 6.15 34.12 25.82
CA ARG A 33 6.74 35.08 26.76
C ARG A 33 7.15 36.39 26.07
N ARG A 34 7.67 36.33 24.84
CA ARG A 34 8.04 37.52 24.05
C ARG A 34 6.80 38.32 23.63
N TRP A 35 5.75 37.64 23.21
CA TRP A 35 4.47 38.28 22.86
C TRP A 35 3.83 38.99 24.05
N GLU A 36 3.75 38.33 25.21
CA GLU A 36 3.18 38.93 26.43
C GLU A 36 3.95 40.16 26.93
N ARG A 37 5.26 40.21 26.62
CA ARG A 37 6.13 41.35 26.93
C ARG A 37 6.13 42.43 25.85
N GLY A 38 5.42 42.23 24.74
CA GLY A 38 5.41 43.15 23.59
C GLY A 38 6.73 43.18 22.81
N GLN A 39 7.58 42.15 22.94
CA GLN A 39 8.90 42.07 22.30
C GLN A 39 8.87 41.37 20.93
N ALA A 40 7.72 40.84 20.54
CA ALA A 40 7.45 40.22 19.25
C ALA A 40 5.93 40.21 19.03
N PHE A 41 5.49 40.07 17.78
CA PHE A 41 4.09 39.94 17.41
C PHE A 41 3.88 38.61 16.65
N PRO A 42 2.76 37.90 16.85
CA PRO A 42 2.49 36.64 16.16
C PRO A 42 2.25 36.85 14.66
N GLN A 43 2.77 35.92 13.85
CA GLN A 43 2.51 35.86 12.40
C GLN A 43 1.03 35.57 12.12
N ALA A 44 0.55 35.86 10.91
CA ALA A 44 -0.88 35.77 10.54
C ALA A 44 -1.48 34.36 10.71
N SER A 45 -0.76 33.31 10.31
CA SER A 45 -1.17 31.90 10.50
C SER A 45 -1.40 31.57 11.98
N VAL A 46 -0.46 31.98 12.81
CA VAL A 46 -0.48 31.81 14.26
C VAL A 46 -1.53 32.70 14.93
N ARG A 47 -1.83 33.88 14.38
CA ARG A 47 -2.91 34.75 14.86
C ARG A 47 -4.26 34.08 14.72
N LEU A 48 -4.53 33.42 13.60
CA LEU A 48 -5.77 32.68 13.39
C LEU A 48 -5.88 31.48 14.31
N GLN A 49 -4.80 30.72 14.50
CA GLN A 49 -4.75 29.61 15.46
C GLN A 49 -4.98 30.09 16.89
N LEU A 50 -4.34 31.19 17.29
CA LEU A 50 -4.48 31.80 18.61
C LEU A 50 -5.92 32.30 18.85
N SER A 51 -6.53 32.96 17.86
CA SER A 51 -7.93 33.38 17.92
C SER A 51 -8.90 32.20 18.04
N ARG A 52 -8.70 31.14 17.25
CA ARG A 52 -9.51 29.91 17.33
C ARG A 52 -9.35 29.23 18.69
N PHE A 53 -8.12 29.07 19.15
CA PHE A 53 -7.81 28.42 20.42
C PHE A 53 -8.39 29.18 21.61
N LEU A 54 -8.33 30.52 21.60
CA LEU A 54 -8.91 31.35 22.66
C LEU A 54 -10.42 31.58 22.49
N GLY A 55 -11.01 31.22 21.36
CA GLY A 55 -12.42 31.47 21.05
C GLY A 55 -12.76 32.96 20.95
N LEU A 56 -11.82 33.79 20.49
CA LEU A 56 -11.96 35.25 20.39
C LEU A 56 -11.84 35.71 18.94
N HIS A 57 -12.62 36.71 18.55
CA HIS A 57 -12.50 37.28 17.21
C HIS A 57 -11.13 37.97 17.05
N PRO A 58 -10.45 37.88 15.89
CA PRO A 58 -9.14 38.52 15.70
C PRO A 58 -9.11 40.01 16.05
N GLN A 59 -10.18 40.75 15.77
CA GLN A 59 -10.27 42.16 16.12
C GLN A 59 -10.30 42.41 17.65
N GLU A 60 -10.86 41.48 18.43
CA GLU A 60 -10.95 41.57 19.90
C GLU A 60 -9.59 41.28 20.59
N LEU A 61 -8.73 40.50 19.92
CA LEU A 61 -7.44 40.10 20.46
C LEU A 61 -6.30 41.01 20.00
N PHE A 62 -6.38 41.54 18.77
CA PHE A 62 -5.28 42.25 18.12
C PHE A 62 -5.48 43.76 17.91
N GLU A 63 -6.65 44.34 18.26
CA GLU A 63 -7.02 45.78 18.20
C GLU A 63 -6.09 46.69 17.36
N ASP A 64 -6.53 47.08 16.14
CA ASP A 64 -6.06 48.18 15.26
C ASP A 64 -4.56 48.57 15.28
N GLN A 65 -3.64 47.70 15.70
CA GLN A 65 -2.28 47.74 15.21
C GLN A 65 -2.37 47.30 13.77
N GLU A 66 -2.43 48.30 12.90
CA GLU A 66 -2.47 48.20 11.45
C GLU A 66 -1.92 46.85 11.02
N VAL A 67 -2.84 46.04 10.49
CA VAL A 67 -2.51 45.05 9.50
C VAL A 67 -1.62 45.81 8.52
N GLU A 68 -0.28 45.74 8.68
CA GLU A 68 0.64 45.83 7.55
C GLU A 68 -0.05 44.93 6.55
N THR A 69 -0.69 45.55 5.55
CA THR A 69 -1.38 44.86 4.48
C THR A 69 -0.37 43.83 4.04
N SER A 70 -0.58 42.57 4.43
CA SER A 70 0.34 41.50 4.11
C SER A 70 0.38 41.55 2.61
N SER A 71 1.45 42.10 2.04
CA SER A 71 1.56 42.21 0.60
C SER A 71 1.42 40.79 0.13
N MET A 72 0.33 40.49 -0.57
CA MET A 72 0.13 39.14 -1.09
C MET A 72 1.43 38.76 -1.81
N PRO A 73 1.97 37.56 -1.57
CA PRO A 73 3.18 37.16 -2.25
C PRO A 73 2.99 37.31 -3.75
N LEU A 74 4.07 37.60 -4.48
CA LEU A 74 4.03 37.48 -5.93
C LEU A 74 3.59 36.06 -6.28
N TRP A 75 2.44 35.93 -6.92
CA TRP A 75 1.72 34.67 -7.02
C TRP A 75 1.65 34.20 -8.47
N CYS A 76 2.23 33.03 -8.75
CA CYS A 76 2.09 32.35 -10.04
C CYS A 76 1.78 30.87 -9.82
N VAL A 77 0.62 30.57 -9.23
CA VAL A 77 0.10 29.20 -9.07
C VAL A 77 -1.13 29.05 -9.96
N PRO A 78 -1.15 28.08 -10.90
CA PRO A 78 -2.25 27.93 -11.87
C PRO A 78 -3.53 27.32 -11.30
N PHE A 79 -3.46 26.64 -10.15
CA PHE A 79 -4.54 25.80 -9.66
C PHE A 79 -5.25 26.42 -8.46
N PRO A 80 -6.59 26.33 -8.36
CA PRO A 80 -7.32 26.71 -7.15
C PRO A 80 -7.04 25.74 -6.00
N ARG A 81 -7.29 26.16 -4.77
CA ARG A 81 -7.17 25.29 -3.60
C ARG A 81 -8.22 24.17 -3.66
N ASN A 82 -7.79 22.94 -3.39
CA ASN A 82 -8.68 21.77 -3.35
C ASN A 82 -9.55 21.79 -2.08
N PRO A 83 -10.89 21.86 -2.20
CA PRO A 83 -11.78 21.89 -1.04
C PRO A 83 -11.89 20.55 -0.30
N PHE A 84 -11.55 19.43 -0.95
CA PHE A 84 -11.63 18.09 -0.37
C PHE A 84 -10.29 17.58 0.16
N PHE A 85 -9.24 18.41 0.22
CA PHE A 85 -7.97 18.01 0.80
C PHE A 85 -8.17 17.50 2.24
N THR A 86 -7.66 16.30 2.52
CA THR A 86 -7.94 15.58 3.78
C THR A 86 -6.65 15.00 4.35
N GLY A 87 -6.45 15.20 5.66
CA GLY A 87 -5.34 14.60 6.41
C GLY A 87 -3.97 15.22 6.12
N ARG A 88 -2.90 14.43 6.28
CA ARG A 88 -1.49 14.78 5.94
C ARG A 88 -0.88 15.93 6.74
N GLU A 89 -1.44 16.27 7.90
CA GLU A 89 -0.96 17.37 8.74
C GLU A 89 0.51 17.20 9.15
N ALA A 90 0.91 15.98 9.51
CA ALA A 90 2.30 15.69 9.88
C ALA A 90 3.29 15.97 8.72
N LEU A 91 2.92 15.62 7.48
CA LEU A 91 3.74 15.89 6.30
C LEU A 91 3.79 17.38 5.99
N LEU A 92 2.66 18.10 6.09
CA LEU A 92 2.61 19.55 5.89
C LEU A 92 3.50 20.29 6.90
N MET A 93 3.47 19.89 8.18
CA MET A 93 4.32 20.48 9.21
C MET A 93 5.79 20.12 9.03
N THR A 94 6.09 18.91 8.58
CA THR A 94 7.45 18.47 8.24
C THR A 94 8.01 19.29 7.07
N LEU A 95 7.20 19.49 6.02
CA LEU A 95 7.53 20.36 4.89
C LEU A 95 7.76 21.80 5.35
N HIS A 96 6.88 22.33 6.20
CA HIS A 96 7.00 23.71 6.68
C HIS A 96 8.29 23.92 7.46
N THR A 97 8.56 23.05 8.44
CA THR A 97 9.80 23.12 9.25
C THR A 97 11.07 22.97 8.39
N SER A 98 10.95 22.24 7.28
CA SER A 98 12.07 21.97 6.37
C SER A 98 12.34 23.10 5.37
N LEU A 99 11.29 23.70 4.83
CA LEU A 99 11.36 24.74 3.79
C LEU A 99 11.45 26.15 4.37
N TYR A 100 11.01 26.36 5.62
CA TYR A 100 10.98 27.65 6.30
C TYR A 100 11.91 27.63 7.51
N ILE A 101 13.20 27.98 7.30
CA ILE A 101 14.21 28.10 8.36
C ILE A 101 14.80 29.51 8.34
N HIS A 102 14.86 30.14 9.52
CA HIS A 102 15.35 31.51 9.73
C HIS A 102 16.87 31.64 9.98
N GLU A 103 17.64 30.55 9.94
CA GLU A 103 19.07 30.54 10.33
C GLU A 103 20.02 30.10 9.21
N ASP A 104 21.22 30.70 9.22
CA ASP A 104 22.40 30.48 8.38
C ASP A 104 22.86 29.01 8.37
N VAL A 105 22.18 28.17 7.58
CA VAL A 105 22.67 26.83 7.25
C VAL A 105 22.91 26.75 5.75
N ALA A 106 24.18 26.55 5.39
CA ALA A 106 24.75 26.57 4.05
C ALA A 106 24.26 25.45 3.08
N PHE A 107 23.06 24.90 3.28
CA PHE A 107 22.51 23.84 2.44
C PHE A 107 21.40 24.35 1.51
N ARG A 108 21.43 23.88 0.27
CA ARG A 108 20.36 24.07 -0.72
C ARG A 108 19.03 23.55 -0.15
N HIS A 109 18.02 24.40 -0.04
CA HIS A 109 16.69 24.04 0.46
C HIS A 109 15.86 23.38 -0.64
N ILE A 110 16.37 22.27 -1.18
CA ILE A 110 15.71 21.51 -2.24
C ILE A 110 15.11 20.24 -1.62
N TYR A 111 13.79 20.15 -1.68
CA TYR A 111 13.02 19.04 -1.16
C TYR A 111 12.20 18.38 -2.27
N ALA A 112 11.99 17.09 -2.13
CA ALA A 112 11.29 16.28 -3.10
C ALA A 112 10.18 15.48 -2.44
N LEU A 113 8.95 15.69 -2.87
CA LEU A 113 7.84 14.80 -2.61
C LEU A 113 7.90 13.66 -3.62
N HIS A 114 8.13 12.44 -3.16
CA HIS A 114 8.17 11.27 -4.04
C HIS A 114 7.20 10.19 -3.61
N GLY A 115 6.75 9.38 -4.55
CA GLY A 115 5.78 8.30 -4.32
C GLY A 115 5.01 7.93 -5.58
N LEU A 116 4.05 7.03 -5.43
CA LEU A 116 3.26 6.47 -6.53
C LEU A 116 2.49 7.55 -7.33
N GLY A 117 2.25 7.29 -8.62
CA GLY A 117 1.31 8.08 -9.42
C GLY A 117 -0.07 8.14 -8.78
N GLY A 118 -0.68 9.33 -8.68
CA GLY A 118 -2.00 9.50 -8.05
C GLY A 118 -2.02 9.50 -6.51
N VAL A 119 -0.86 9.43 -5.84
CA VAL A 119 -0.77 9.47 -4.35
C VAL A 119 -1.03 10.85 -3.74
N GLY A 120 -1.20 11.89 -4.58
CA GLY A 120 -1.53 13.25 -4.13
C GLY A 120 -0.32 14.16 -3.87
N LYS A 121 0.86 13.88 -4.43
CA LYS A 121 2.07 14.74 -4.28
C LYS A 121 1.81 16.20 -4.69
N THR A 122 1.24 16.39 -5.88
CA THR A 122 0.83 17.68 -6.43
C THR A 122 -0.16 18.39 -5.52
N GLN A 123 -1.17 17.66 -5.02
CA GLN A 123 -2.19 18.20 -4.11
C GLN A 123 -1.60 18.57 -2.74
N LEU A 124 -0.64 17.80 -2.23
CA LEU A 124 0.09 18.12 -1.00
C LEU A 124 0.94 19.39 -1.15
N ALA A 125 1.65 19.53 -2.27
CA ALA A 125 2.41 20.75 -2.58
C ALA A 125 1.48 21.97 -2.74
N LEU A 126 0.34 21.80 -3.39
CA LEU A 126 -0.66 22.85 -3.57
C LEU A 126 -1.27 23.29 -2.23
N GLU A 127 -1.66 22.33 -1.39
CA GLU A 127 -2.20 22.64 -0.06
C GLU A 127 -1.16 23.32 0.84
N TYR A 128 0.10 22.87 0.78
CA TYR A 128 1.21 23.53 1.46
C TYR A 128 1.31 25.01 1.04
N VAL A 129 1.32 25.27 -0.27
CA VAL A 129 1.39 26.62 -0.83
C VAL A 129 0.23 27.47 -0.29
N TYR A 130 -1.01 27.00 -0.35
CA TYR A 130 -2.15 27.77 0.14
C TYR A 130 -2.14 28.03 1.66
N ARG A 131 -1.59 27.11 2.46
CA ARG A 131 -1.52 27.26 3.92
C ARG A 131 -0.40 28.19 4.39
N PHE A 132 0.75 28.16 3.70
CA PHE A 132 1.98 28.83 4.14
C PHE A 132 2.46 29.94 3.19
N ALA A 133 1.65 30.33 2.20
CA ALA A 133 1.98 31.38 1.21
C ALA A 133 2.50 32.68 1.85
N GLN A 134 1.94 33.06 3.00
CA GLN A 134 2.24 34.32 3.69
C GLN A 134 3.65 34.35 4.30
N ASP A 135 4.31 33.20 4.40
CA ASP A 135 5.67 33.08 4.90
C ASP A 135 6.72 33.37 3.80
N TYR A 136 6.26 33.51 2.55
CA TYR A 136 7.10 33.77 1.38
C TYR A 136 6.80 35.15 0.78
N ARG A 137 7.80 35.75 0.14
CA ARG A 137 7.64 36.98 -0.67
C ARG A 137 7.09 36.68 -2.07
N ALA A 138 7.37 35.50 -2.58
CA ALA A 138 6.92 35.04 -3.89
C ALA A 138 6.71 33.53 -3.90
N VAL A 139 5.67 33.07 -4.59
CA VAL A 139 5.37 31.66 -4.81
C VAL A 139 5.15 31.41 -6.29
N PHE A 140 5.96 30.54 -6.87
CA PHE A 140 5.93 30.20 -8.29
C PHE A 140 5.71 28.71 -8.48
N TRP A 141 4.96 28.37 -9.52
CA TRP A 141 4.70 26.99 -9.93
C TRP A 141 5.18 26.75 -11.36
N ILE A 142 5.96 25.69 -11.53
CA ILE A 142 6.46 25.20 -12.82
C ILE A 142 5.94 23.79 -13.01
N ASP A 143 5.28 23.56 -14.14
CA ASP A 143 5.09 22.21 -14.69
C ASP A 143 6.44 21.76 -15.28
N ALA A 144 7.01 20.71 -14.72
CA ALA A 144 8.32 20.17 -15.04
C ALA A 144 8.28 18.78 -15.69
N GLU A 145 7.14 18.42 -16.29
CA GLU A 145 6.98 17.16 -17.05
C GLU A 145 7.85 17.15 -18.31
N THR A 146 7.92 18.27 -19.03
CA THR A 146 8.72 18.39 -20.27
C THR A 146 9.50 19.70 -20.31
N THR A 147 10.54 19.77 -21.14
CA THR A 147 11.26 21.03 -21.36
C THR A 147 10.34 22.14 -21.92
N GLU A 148 9.32 21.77 -22.69
CA GLU A 148 8.34 22.71 -23.24
C GLU A 148 7.42 23.28 -22.16
N SER A 149 6.86 22.43 -21.28
CA SER A 149 6.00 22.89 -20.17
C SER A 149 6.75 23.78 -19.18
N ILE A 150 8.04 23.50 -18.94
CA ILE A 150 8.93 24.36 -18.15
C ILE A 150 9.05 25.74 -18.77
N ASN A 151 9.33 25.82 -20.08
CA ASN A 151 9.48 27.09 -20.77
C ASN A 151 8.19 27.93 -20.74
N VAL A 152 7.03 27.30 -20.94
CA VAL A 152 5.72 27.96 -20.82
C VAL A 152 5.51 28.50 -19.40
N SER A 153 5.88 27.73 -18.38
CA SER A 153 5.77 28.16 -16.99
C SER A 153 6.70 29.33 -16.67
N LEU A 154 7.95 29.30 -17.14
CA LEU A 154 8.92 30.38 -16.95
C LEU A 154 8.50 31.69 -17.63
N LEU A 155 7.85 31.62 -18.79
CA LEU A 155 7.27 32.79 -19.45
C LEU A 155 6.17 33.45 -18.59
N ARG A 156 5.31 32.65 -17.95
CA ARG A 156 4.29 33.15 -17.03
C ARG A 156 4.91 33.82 -15.81
N ILE A 157 5.95 33.22 -15.23
CA ILE A 157 6.71 33.79 -14.11
C ILE A 157 7.34 35.13 -14.52
N ALA A 158 8.01 35.18 -15.67
CA ALA A 158 8.61 36.41 -16.19
C ALA A 158 7.58 37.54 -16.41
N ALA A 159 6.35 37.19 -16.82
CA ALA A 159 5.25 38.13 -16.95
C ALA A 159 4.79 38.69 -15.60
N VAL A 160 4.59 37.83 -14.59
CA VAL A 160 4.22 38.22 -13.22
C VAL A 160 5.30 39.09 -12.57
N LEU A 161 6.57 38.73 -12.76
CA LEU A 161 7.73 39.49 -12.28
C LEU A 161 8.00 40.79 -13.05
N GLN A 162 7.30 41.02 -14.16
CA GLN A 162 7.49 42.18 -15.04
C GLN A 162 8.94 42.34 -15.53
N LEU A 163 9.62 41.23 -15.84
CA LEU A 163 11.04 41.26 -16.22
C LEU A 163 11.27 41.91 -17.59
N PRO A 164 12.40 42.63 -17.77
CA PRO A 164 12.82 43.09 -19.09
C PRO A 164 13.07 41.86 -19.99
N ASN A 165 12.61 41.93 -21.24
CA ASN A 165 12.67 40.84 -22.23
C ASN A 165 11.65 39.70 -22.05
N ARG A 166 10.58 39.88 -21.26
CA ARG A 166 9.47 38.91 -21.13
C ARG A 166 8.77 38.52 -22.45
N GLU A 167 8.86 39.38 -23.47
CA GLU A 167 8.32 39.15 -24.83
C GLU A 167 9.39 38.71 -25.85
N SER A 168 10.60 38.38 -25.38
CA SER A 168 11.68 37.93 -26.24
C SER A 168 11.32 36.60 -26.92
N LYS A 169 11.51 36.51 -28.24
CA LYS A 169 11.43 35.24 -28.98
C LYS A 169 12.54 34.25 -28.60
N ASP A 170 13.62 34.76 -28.00
CA ASP A 170 14.73 33.96 -27.49
C ASP A 170 14.42 33.48 -26.07
N GLN A 171 14.07 32.20 -25.95
CA GLN A 171 13.71 31.54 -24.69
C GLN A 171 14.86 31.54 -23.68
N GLN A 172 16.11 31.46 -24.12
CA GLN A 172 17.27 31.44 -23.22
C GLN A 172 17.40 32.76 -22.44
N ARG A 173 16.98 33.89 -23.04
CA ARG A 173 16.97 35.19 -22.34
C ARG A 173 15.94 35.23 -21.23
N VAL A 174 14.77 34.63 -21.43
CA VAL A 174 13.71 34.55 -20.41
C VAL A 174 14.17 33.69 -19.25
N ILE A 175 14.71 32.50 -19.53
CA ILE A 175 15.27 31.61 -18.51
C ILE A 175 16.35 32.35 -17.71
N SER A 176 17.31 32.98 -18.40
CA SER A 176 18.39 33.72 -17.75
C SER A 176 17.87 34.87 -16.87
N ALA A 177 16.83 35.58 -17.31
CA ALA A 177 16.24 36.67 -16.54
C ALA A 177 15.53 36.17 -15.27
N VAL A 178 14.77 35.07 -15.36
CA VAL A 178 14.11 34.47 -14.21
C VAL A 178 15.13 33.89 -13.24
N THR A 179 16.13 33.15 -13.72
CA THR A 179 17.22 32.62 -12.87
C THR A 179 18.01 33.73 -12.20
N ALA A 180 18.28 34.85 -12.89
CA ALA A 180 18.92 36.02 -12.30
C ALA A 180 18.04 36.62 -11.18
N TRP A 181 16.73 36.74 -11.40
CA TRP A 181 15.81 37.24 -10.37
C TRP A 181 15.82 36.35 -9.12
N LEU A 182 15.73 35.02 -9.30
CA LEU A 182 15.76 34.05 -8.20
C LEU A 182 17.10 34.04 -7.43
N THR A 183 18.19 34.43 -8.09
CA THR A 183 19.52 34.55 -7.46
C THR A 183 19.61 35.82 -6.60
N ILE A 184 18.92 36.89 -6.99
CA ILE A 184 19.00 38.20 -6.32
C ILE A 184 18.03 38.31 -5.14
N HIS A 185 16.84 37.71 -5.26
CA HIS A 185 15.78 37.83 -4.27
C HIS A 185 15.78 36.66 -3.29
N ASP A 186 15.28 36.92 -2.09
CA ASP A 186 15.18 35.98 -0.98
C ASP A 186 13.73 35.60 -0.68
N GLN A 187 13.55 34.56 0.14
CA GLN A 187 12.26 34.15 0.69
C GLN A 187 11.19 33.83 -0.39
N TRP A 188 11.61 33.33 -1.54
CA TRP A 188 10.71 32.79 -2.55
C TRP A 188 10.55 31.27 -2.41
N LEU A 189 9.41 30.75 -2.86
CA LEU A 189 9.12 29.32 -2.98
C LEU A 189 8.90 28.97 -4.44
N LEU A 190 9.63 27.98 -4.95
CA LEU A 190 9.46 27.45 -6.30
C LEU A 190 9.00 26.00 -6.23
N ILE A 191 7.79 25.74 -6.74
CA ILE A 191 7.26 24.39 -6.92
C ILE A 191 7.58 23.90 -8.34
N CYS A 192 8.28 22.77 -8.49
CA CYS A 192 8.46 22.09 -9.77
C CYS A 192 7.66 20.78 -9.74
N ASP A 193 6.51 20.75 -10.41
CA ASP A 193 5.59 19.62 -10.40
C ASP A 193 5.91 18.62 -11.53
N ASN A 194 5.69 17.33 -11.30
CA ASN A 194 5.89 16.24 -12.29
C ASN A 194 7.32 16.12 -12.85
N VAL A 195 8.35 16.24 -12.00
CA VAL A 195 9.73 16.08 -12.46
C VAL A 195 10.03 14.63 -12.83
N GLU A 196 10.27 14.36 -14.12
CA GLU A 196 10.67 13.04 -14.63
C GLU A 196 12.19 12.90 -14.86
N ASP A 197 12.90 14.01 -15.08
CA ASP A 197 14.36 14.04 -15.21
C ASP A 197 14.97 15.20 -14.42
N LEU A 198 15.73 14.87 -13.36
CA LEU A 198 16.39 15.84 -12.50
C LEU A 198 17.46 16.67 -13.24
N ASN A 199 18.01 16.20 -14.36
CA ASN A 199 19.03 16.94 -15.12
C ASN A 199 18.45 18.17 -15.83
N VAL A 200 17.15 18.17 -16.09
CA VAL A 200 16.48 19.32 -16.70
C VAL A 200 16.47 20.51 -15.72
N LEU A 201 16.36 20.24 -14.42
CA LEU A 201 16.34 21.25 -13.35
C LEU A 201 17.65 22.05 -13.24
N ASP A 202 18.79 21.40 -13.49
CA ASP A 202 20.12 22.02 -13.37
C ASP A 202 20.32 23.22 -14.32
N ARG A 203 19.49 23.33 -15.37
CA ARG A 203 19.58 24.38 -16.38
C ARG A 203 18.97 25.71 -15.96
N PHE A 204 18.05 25.71 -14.98
CA PHE A 204 17.28 26.89 -14.62
C PHE A 204 17.25 27.20 -13.12
N LEU A 205 17.61 26.25 -12.26
CA LEU A 205 17.79 26.52 -10.84
C LEU A 205 19.07 27.34 -10.59
N PRO A 206 19.02 28.38 -9.75
CA PRO A 206 20.20 29.19 -9.48
C PRO A 206 21.21 28.41 -8.62
N SER A 207 22.51 28.66 -8.86
CA SER A 207 23.61 28.01 -8.13
C SER A 207 23.66 28.40 -6.64
N ILE A 208 23.20 29.61 -6.32
CA ILE A 208 23.04 30.15 -4.96
C ILE A 208 21.54 30.36 -4.75
N GLN A 209 21.00 29.82 -3.66
CA GLN A 209 19.57 29.83 -3.38
C GLN A 209 19.31 30.58 -2.07
N HIS A 210 18.59 31.69 -2.17
CA HIS A 210 18.04 32.44 -1.04
C HIS A 210 16.55 32.15 -0.80
N GLY A 211 16.01 31.17 -1.54
CA GLY A 211 14.65 30.66 -1.42
C GLY A 211 14.61 29.14 -1.36
N ALA A 212 13.41 28.58 -1.35
CA ALA A 212 13.16 27.15 -1.21
C ALA A 212 12.62 26.56 -2.52
N VAL A 213 13.04 25.34 -2.83
CA VAL A 213 12.55 24.57 -3.99
C VAL A 213 11.89 23.31 -3.47
N LEU A 214 10.65 23.10 -3.87
CA LEU A 214 9.92 21.85 -3.65
C LEU A 214 9.60 21.25 -5.00
N PHE A 215 9.88 19.97 -5.20
CA PHE A 215 9.42 19.30 -6.41
C PHE A 215 8.66 18.02 -6.13
N THR A 216 7.78 17.64 -7.05
CA THR A 216 7.04 16.39 -7.00
C THR A 216 7.59 15.45 -8.07
N THR A 217 7.72 14.16 -7.75
CA THR A 217 8.26 13.18 -8.69
C THR A 217 7.80 11.76 -8.36
N CYS A 218 7.78 10.88 -9.36
CA CYS A 218 7.60 9.44 -9.12
C CYS A 218 8.95 8.73 -8.85
N LEU A 219 10.07 9.41 -9.13
CA LEU A 219 11.44 8.90 -8.97
C LEU A 219 11.78 8.63 -7.51
N GLN A 220 12.21 7.40 -7.21
CA GLN A 220 12.71 7.05 -5.87
C GLN A 220 14.19 7.42 -5.66
N ALA A 221 14.99 7.46 -6.72
CA ALA A 221 16.43 7.73 -6.64
C ALA A 221 16.74 9.19 -7.00
N LEU A 222 16.86 10.04 -5.99
CA LEU A 222 17.11 11.48 -6.16
C LEU A 222 18.58 11.89 -5.96
N GLY A 223 19.43 10.93 -5.56
CA GLY A 223 20.84 11.17 -5.26
C GLY A 223 21.03 12.20 -4.14
N THR A 224 22.06 13.04 -4.27
CA THR A 224 22.38 14.12 -3.34
C THR A 224 21.69 15.45 -3.67
N ARG A 225 20.80 15.47 -4.68
CA ARG A 225 20.23 16.71 -5.23
C ARG A 225 19.10 17.30 -4.39
N ALA A 226 18.35 16.46 -3.70
CA ALA A 226 17.23 16.88 -2.88
C ALA A 226 17.05 15.98 -1.67
N ARG A 227 16.51 16.55 -0.59
CA ARG A 227 16.02 15.79 0.55
C ARG A 227 14.66 15.17 0.21
N SER A 228 14.60 13.85 0.28
CA SER A 228 13.42 13.08 -0.08
C SER A 228 12.42 13.02 1.05
N ILE A 229 11.15 13.28 0.77
CA ILE A 229 10.02 13.11 1.67
C ILE A 229 9.03 12.14 1.00
N PRO A 230 8.91 10.89 1.49
CA PRO A 230 8.01 9.92 0.90
C PRO A 230 6.54 10.29 1.18
N VAL A 231 5.73 10.28 0.13
CA VAL A 231 4.27 10.41 0.21
C VAL A 231 3.67 9.01 0.01
N LEU A 232 3.23 8.42 1.12
CA LEU A 232 2.58 7.11 1.14
C LEU A 232 1.10 7.23 0.77
N PRO A 233 0.39 6.14 0.43
CA PRO A 233 -1.08 6.15 0.35
C PRO A 233 -1.75 6.66 1.63
N MET A 234 -3.03 7.00 1.57
CA MET A 234 -3.77 7.48 2.74
C MET A 234 -3.94 6.33 3.73
N GLU A 235 -3.80 6.64 5.01
CA GLU A 235 -4.18 5.72 6.07
C GLU A 235 -5.68 5.42 6.01
N HIS A 236 -6.10 4.29 6.59
CA HIS A 236 -7.45 3.79 6.43
C HIS A 236 -8.53 4.83 6.83
N GLU A 237 -8.38 5.46 8.00
CA GLU A 237 -9.31 6.49 8.48
C GLU A 237 -9.27 7.77 7.63
N GLU A 238 -8.08 8.22 7.22
CA GLU A 238 -7.92 9.41 6.36
C GLU A 238 -8.58 9.18 4.99
N GLY A 239 -8.39 8.00 4.40
CA GLY A 239 -8.99 7.59 3.13
C GLY A 239 -10.51 7.48 3.21
N MET A 240 -11.05 6.92 4.30
CA MET A 240 -12.50 6.85 4.52
C MET A 240 -13.10 8.24 4.62
N LEU A 241 -12.49 9.11 5.42
CA LEU A 241 -12.95 10.48 5.57
C LEU A 241 -12.93 11.23 4.23
N PHE A 242 -11.86 11.08 3.46
CA PHE A 242 -11.75 11.67 2.13
C PHE A 242 -12.85 11.18 1.19
N LEU A 243 -13.06 9.86 1.10
CA LEU A 243 -14.09 9.26 0.26
C LEU A 243 -15.49 9.76 0.63
N LEU A 244 -15.81 9.80 1.93
CA LEU A 244 -17.13 10.21 2.41
C LEU A 244 -17.40 11.69 2.15
N ARG A 245 -16.41 12.57 2.33
CA ARG A 245 -16.50 14.00 1.95
C ARG A 245 -16.65 14.17 0.45
N ARG A 246 -15.83 13.45 -0.34
CA ARG A 246 -15.83 13.55 -1.80
C ARG A 246 -17.14 13.04 -2.42
N ALA A 247 -17.73 11.99 -1.85
CA ALA A 247 -19.03 11.46 -2.23
C ALA A 247 -20.22 12.30 -1.72
N ARG A 248 -19.95 13.41 -1.01
CA ARG A 248 -20.94 14.27 -0.32
C ARG A 248 -21.86 13.51 0.64
N VAL A 249 -21.38 12.40 1.20
CA VAL A 249 -22.05 11.69 2.30
C VAL A 249 -21.83 12.47 3.60
N LEU A 250 -20.66 13.06 3.75
CA LEU A 250 -20.32 14.02 4.80
C LEU A 250 -20.06 15.41 4.20
N GLU A 251 -20.23 16.45 5.02
CA GLU A 251 -19.86 17.83 4.66
C GLU A 251 -18.34 17.96 4.44
N ALA A 252 -17.92 18.92 3.61
CA ALA A 252 -16.51 19.09 3.24
C ALA A 252 -15.60 19.34 4.45
N GLU A 253 -16.11 20.01 5.49
CA GLU A 253 -15.42 20.35 6.72
C GLU A 253 -15.49 19.26 7.79
N ALA A 254 -16.27 18.19 7.58
CA ALA A 254 -16.54 17.17 8.58
C ALA A 254 -15.26 16.50 9.09
N ILE A 255 -14.99 16.51 10.39
CA ILE A 255 -13.81 15.86 11.01
C ILE A 255 -14.09 14.41 11.46
N GLY A 256 -13.08 13.70 12.00
CA GLY A 256 -13.19 12.29 12.39
C GLY A 256 -14.34 11.96 13.37
N GLU A 257 -14.77 12.91 14.21
CA GLU A 257 -15.95 12.73 15.07
C GLU A 257 -17.25 12.50 14.26
N HIS A 258 -17.43 13.19 13.14
CA HIS A 258 -18.59 13.01 12.26
C HIS A 258 -18.55 11.64 11.59
N MET A 259 -17.36 11.15 11.25
CA MET A 259 -17.18 9.80 10.71
C MET A 259 -17.56 8.73 11.75
N HIS A 260 -17.21 8.94 13.03
CA HIS A 260 -17.67 8.05 14.11
C HIS A 260 -19.20 8.11 14.31
N GLN A 261 -19.81 9.29 14.18
CA GLN A 261 -21.29 9.38 14.22
C GLN A 261 -21.92 8.64 13.04
N PHE A 262 -21.35 8.78 11.84
CA PHE A 262 -21.78 8.07 10.65
C PHE A 262 -21.67 6.55 10.79
N SER A 263 -20.62 6.03 11.42
CA SER A 263 -20.46 4.59 11.65
C SER A 263 -21.58 4.00 12.52
N MET A 264 -22.09 4.77 13.48
CA MET A 264 -23.20 4.36 14.34
C MET A 264 -24.56 4.48 13.64
N GLN A 265 -24.73 5.47 12.76
CA GLN A 265 -25.99 5.71 12.05
C GLN A 265 -26.17 4.79 10.83
N GLN A 266 -25.09 4.54 10.08
CA GLN A 266 -25.09 3.76 8.84
C GLN A 266 -23.91 2.76 8.81
N PRO A 267 -23.94 1.72 9.66
CA PRO A 267 -22.81 0.80 9.82
C PRO A 267 -22.47 0.03 8.53
N SER A 268 -23.46 -0.30 7.70
CA SER A 268 -23.23 -0.98 6.41
C SER A 268 -22.53 -0.10 5.38
N GLN A 269 -22.87 1.18 5.31
CA GLN A 269 -22.25 2.15 4.40
C GLN A 269 -20.84 2.50 4.87
N TYR A 270 -20.65 2.63 6.19
CA TYR A 270 -19.33 2.80 6.80
C TYR A 270 -18.40 1.61 6.49
N ALA A 271 -18.89 0.38 6.67
CA ALA A 271 -18.14 -0.83 6.32
C ALA A 271 -17.78 -0.87 4.83
N ALA A 272 -18.73 -0.51 3.95
CA ALA A 272 -18.48 -0.44 2.51
C ALA A 272 -17.42 0.61 2.13
N ALA A 273 -17.43 1.79 2.78
CA ALA A 273 -16.41 2.81 2.58
C ALA A 273 -15.02 2.31 3.02
N GLY A 274 -14.92 1.66 4.19
CA GLY A 274 -13.67 1.06 4.65
C GLY A 274 -13.14 0.00 3.68
N GLU A 275 -14.02 -0.87 3.18
CA GLU A 275 -13.61 -1.88 2.21
C GLU A 275 -13.15 -1.27 0.88
N LEU A 276 -13.82 -0.24 0.37
CA LEU A 276 -13.38 0.49 -0.83
C LEU A 276 -11.97 1.10 -0.63
N VAL A 277 -11.68 1.65 0.53
CA VAL A 277 -10.34 2.17 0.87
C VAL A 277 -9.31 1.05 0.86
N THR A 278 -9.63 -0.11 1.42
CA THR A 278 -8.75 -1.29 1.39
C THR A 278 -8.51 -1.76 -0.05
N LEU A 279 -9.56 -1.89 -0.88
CA LEU A 279 -9.46 -2.36 -2.25
C LEU A 279 -8.71 -1.39 -3.17
N THR A 280 -8.79 -0.09 -2.90
CA THR A 280 -8.04 0.95 -3.61
C THR A 280 -6.63 1.18 -3.05
N GLY A 281 -6.26 0.50 -1.96
CA GLY A 281 -4.98 0.67 -1.28
C GLY A 281 -4.78 2.08 -0.71
N GLY A 282 -5.87 2.79 -0.39
CA GLY A 282 -5.80 4.17 0.11
C GLY A 282 -5.29 5.20 -0.92
N LEU A 283 -5.34 4.89 -2.21
CA LEU A 283 -4.86 5.80 -3.25
C LEU A 283 -5.85 6.98 -3.45
N PRO A 284 -5.47 8.25 -3.18
CA PRO A 284 -6.35 9.40 -3.32
C PRO A 284 -6.99 9.52 -4.70
N LEU A 285 -6.24 9.32 -5.78
CA LEU A 285 -6.78 9.39 -7.14
C LEU A 285 -7.94 8.40 -7.37
N ALA A 286 -7.82 7.18 -6.86
CA ALA A 286 -8.86 6.17 -7.00
C ALA A 286 -10.07 6.47 -6.11
N LEU A 287 -9.84 6.98 -4.90
CA LEU A 287 -10.90 7.42 -4.00
C LEU A 287 -11.65 8.64 -4.52
N ASP A 288 -10.94 9.57 -5.17
CA ASP A 288 -11.51 10.75 -5.81
C ASP A 288 -12.42 10.36 -6.99
N GLN A 289 -11.97 9.38 -7.78
CA GLN A 289 -12.77 8.81 -8.86
C GLN A 289 -14.02 8.10 -8.33
N ALA A 290 -13.87 7.28 -7.28
CA ALA A 290 -15.00 6.61 -6.63
C ALA A 290 -16.01 7.61 -6.04
N GLY A 291 -15.53 8.63 -5.33
CA GLY A 291 -16.38 9.66 -4.74
C GLY A 291 -17.11 10.49 -5.79
N ALA A 292 -16.47 10.78 -6.93
CA ALA A 292 -17.12 11.45 -8.06
C ALA A 292 -18.25 10.61 -8.67
N TYR A 293 -18.00 9.32 -8.91
CA TYR A 293 -19.02 8.41 -9.41
C TYR A 293 -20.21 8.33 -8.42
N LEU A 294 -19.93 8.22 -7.13
CA LEU A 294 -20.95 8.18 -6.09
C LEU A 294 -21.80 9.47 -6.03
N GLU A 295 -21.16 10.63 -6.19
CA GLU A 295 -21.83 11.92 -6.24
C GLU A 295 -22.75 12.02 -7.48
N GLU A 296 -22.24 11.62 -8.66
CA GLU A 296 -22.95 11.75 -9.93
C GLU A 296 -24.11 10.74 -10.04
N THR A 297 -23.88 9.47 -9.71
CA THR A 297 -24.89 8.43 -9.88
C THR A 297 -25.79 8.23 -8.67
N GLN A 298 -25.41 8.76 -7.49
CA GLN A 298 -26.12 8.60 -6.22
C GLN A 298 -26.49 7.15 -5.87
N CYS A 299 -25.70 6.16 -6.31
CA CYS A 299 -26.05 4.75 -6.15
C CYS A 299 -25.79 4.18 -4.74
N GLY A 300 -25.07 4.94 -3.89
CA GLY A 300 -24.67 4.54 -2.54
C GLY A 300 -23.40 3.67 -2.50
N LEU A 301 -22.69 3.66 -1.36
CA LEU A 301 -21.38 3.02 -1.22
C LEU A 301 -21.47 1.50 -1.38
N SER A 302 -22.48 0.86 -0.79
CA SER A 302 -22.63 -0.60 -0.88
C SER A 302 -22.86 -1.08 -2.32
N ALA A 303 -23.69 -0.37 -3.09
CA ALA A 303 -23.92 -0.73 -4.50
C ALA A 303 -22.67 -0.49 -5.36
N TYR A 304 -21.97 0.63 -5.11
CA TYR A 304 -20.71 0.91 -5.79
C TYR A 304 -19.63 -0.12 -5.45
N LEU A 305 -19.54 -0.59 -4.20
CA LEU A 305 -18.60 -1.64 -3.80
C LEU A 305 -18.83 -2.94 -4.59
N GLU A 306 -20.08 -3.35 -4.76
CA GLU A 306 -20.42 -4.52 -5.59
C GLU A 306 -20.04 -4.32 -7.07
N LEU A 307 -20.28 -3.12 -7.61
CA LEU A 307 -19.82 -2.76 -8.95
C LEU A 307 -18.30 -2.77 -9.05
N PHE A 308 -17.59 -2.27 -8.03
CA PHE A 308 -16.13 -2.25 -7.99
C PHE A 308 -15.52 -3.65 -7.87
N ARG A 309 -16.18 -4.57 -7.16
CA ARG A 309 -15.78 -5.98 -7.09
C ARG A 309 -15.92 -6.69 -8.44
N THR A 310 -17.00 -6.40 -9.17
CA THR A 310 -17.36 -7.13 -10.40
C THR A 310 -16.84 -6.49 -11.70
N ARG A 311 -16.69 -5.16 -11.74
CA ARG A 311 -16.37 -4.38 -12.96
C ARG A 311 -15.25 -3.36 -12.72
N ARG A 312 -14.28 -3.72 -11.89
CA ARG A 312 -13.15 -2.86 -11.51
C ARG A 312 -12.41 -2.26 -12.70
N SER A 313 -12.07 -3.09 -13.69
CA SER A 313 -11.30 -2.68 -14.86
C SER A 313 -12.00 -1.55 -15.63
N THR A 314 -13.31 -1.70 -15.86
CA THR A 314 -14.13 -0.67 -16.52
C THR A 314 -14.14 0.62 -15.72
N LEU A 315 -14.35 0.54 -14.40
CA LEU A 315 -14.36 1.73 -13.55
C LEU A 315 -13.00 2.42 -13.56
N LEU A 316 -11.88 1.71 -13.36
CA LEU A 316 -10.54 2.31 -13.33
C LEU A 316 -10.07 2.86 -14.69
N GLN A 317 -10.69 2.43 -15.80
CA GLN A 317 -10.40 2.93 -17.15
C GLN A 317 -11.22 4.16 -17.52
N GLN A 318 -12.41 4.34 -16.94
CA GLN A 318 -13.26 5.49 -17.22
C GLN A 318 -12.51 6.80 -16.92
N GLN A 319 -12.32 7.61 -17.96
CA GLN A 319 -11.91 9.00 -17.81
C GLN A 319 -13.12 9.83 -17.39
N ARG A 320 -12.89 10.90 -16.61
CA ARG A 320 -13.94 11.87 -16.31
C ARG A 320 -14.36 12.59 -17.59
N GLU A 321 -15.66 12.66 -17.84
CA GLU A 321 -16.26 13.59 -18.79
C GLU A 321 -16.89 14.75 -17.97
N GLY A 322 -16.40 15.99 -18.08
CA GLY A 322 -17.01 17.17 -17.44
C GLY A 322 -16.05 18.17 -16.76
N GLU A 323 -16.61 19.16 -16.03
CA GLU A 323 -15.91 20.32 -15.45
C GLU A 323 -14.84 19.98 -14.37
N GLY A 324 -14.77 18.72 -13.91
CA GLY A 324 -13.73 18.20 -12.99
C GLY A 324 -12.64 17.37 -13.66
N ALA A 325 -12.58 17.34 -15.01
CA ALA A 325 -11.54 16.63 -15.78
C ALA A 325 -10.17 17.33 -15.77
N GLN A 326 -10.11 18.62 -15.37
CA GLN A 326 -8.86 19.37 -15.31
C GLN A 326 -7.97 18.97 -14.12
N ASP A 327 -8.55 18.49 -13.02
CA ASP A 327 -7.80 18.12 -11.81
C ASP A 327 -7.01 16.81 -11.97
N HIS A 328 -7.51 15.89 -12.82
CA HIS A 328 -6.88 14.60 -13.14
C HIS A 328 -7.23 14.18 -14.58
N PRO A 329 -6.39 14.50 -15.58
CA PRO A 329 -6.69 14.23 -16.99
C PRO A 329 -6.63 12.74 -17.37
N MET A 330 -6.00 11.92 -16.54
CA MET A 330 -5.75 10.50 -16.81
C MET A 330 -6.44 9.62 -15.77
N SER A 331 -7.04 8.52 -16.22
CA SER A 331 -7.62 7.53 -15.32
C SER A 331 -6.52 6.79 -14.53
N VAL A 332 -6.88 6.19 -13.41
CA VAL A 332 -5.96 5.39 -12.58
C VAL A 332 -5.27 4.31 -13.43
N ALA A 333 -6.04 3.60 -14.24
CA ALA A 333 -5.50 2.55 -15.11
C ALA A 333 -4.50 3.10 -16.13
N THR A 334 -4.78 4.27 -16.72
CA THR A 334 -3.90 4.86 -17.74
C THR A 334 -2.58 5.33 -17.12
N THR A 335 -2.61 5.91 -15.92
CA THR A 335 -1.41 6.34 -15.18
C THR A 335 -0.45 5.17 -14.94
N PHE A 336 -0.95 4.03 -14.48
CA PHE A 336 -0.12 2.84 -14.26
C PHE A 336 0.32 2.18 -15.58
N THR A 337 -0.54 2.17 -16.60
CA THR A 337 -0.18 1.62 -17.92
C THR A 337 0.98 2.38 -18.55
N LEU A 338 0.99 3.72 -18.45
CA LEU A 338 2.11 4.54 -18.93
C LEU A 338 3.40 4.26 -18.16
N ALA A 339 3.36 4.18 -16.83
CA ALA A 339 4.53 3.85 -16.02
C ALA A 339 5.08 2.44 -16.33
N ILE A 340 4.21 1.45 -16.53
CA ILE A 340 4.60 0.10 -16.93
C ILE A 340 5.24 0.12 -18.33
N THR A 341 4.68 0.89 -19.27
CA THR A 341 5.21 1.01 -20.64
C THR A 341 6.59 1.65 -20.63
N ALA A 342 6.76 2.79 -19.95
CA ALA A 342 8.04 3.50 -19.84
C ALA A 342 9.15 2.62 -19.23
N THR A 343 8.83 1.87 -18.17
CA THR A 343 9.79 0.95 -17.55
C THR A 343 10.12 -0.26 -18.42
N THR A 344 9.14 -0.78 -19.17
CA THR A 344 9.33 -1.91 -20.09
C THR A 344 10.18 -1.52 -21.30
N GLU A 345 10.03 -0.29 -21.81
CA GLU A 345 10.88 0.26 -22.87
C GLU A 345 12.34 0.42 -22.42
N CYS A 346 12.57 0.75 -21.16
CA CYS A 346 13.92 0.79 -20.58
C CYS A 346 14.54 -0.61 -20.46
N HIS A 347 13.76 -1.61 -20.02
CA HIS A 347 14.21 -2.99 -19.96
C HIS A 347 13.03 -3.99 -19.98
N PRO A 348 12.99 -4.96 -20.93
CA PRO A 348 11.82 -5.83 -21.12
C PRO A 348 11.54 -6.77 -19.94
N ALA A 349 12.57 -7.17 -19.19
CA ALA A 349 12.41 -8.03 -18.01
C ALA A 349 11.61 -7.37 -16.86
N VAL A 350 11.44 -6.04 -16.88
CA VAL A 350 10.65 -5.34 -15.86
C VAL A 350 9.19 -5.80 -15.91
N LEU A 351 8.63 -5.96 -17.12
CA LEU A 351 7.26 -6.46 -17.27
C LEU A 351 7.14 -7.88 -16.70
N ASP A 352 8.09 -8.76 -17.01
CA ASP A 352 8.09 -10.14 -16.50
C ASP A 352 8.20 -10.17 -14.96
N LEU A 353 9.05 -9.32 -14.36
CA LEU A 353 9.12 -9.14 -12.91
C LEU A 353 7.76 -8.70 -12.33
N LEU A 354 7.14 -7.68 -12.92
CA LEU A 354 5.84 -7.16 -12.47
C LEU A 354 4.72 -8.20 -12.61
N ARG A 355 4.74 -9.03 -13.65
CA ARG A 355 3.77 -10.14 -13.83
C ARG A 355 3.88 -11.16 -12.72
N VAL A 356 5.10 -11.55 -12.35
CA VAL A 356 5.33 -12.46 -11.22
C VAL A 356 4.82 -11.84 -9.92
N CYS A 357 5.17 -10.58 -9.63
CA CYS A 357 4.68 -9.89 -8.44
C CYS A 357 3.15 -9.75 -8.40
N ALA A 358 2.50 -9.53 -9.54
CA ALA A 358 1.04 -9.36 -9.61
C ALA A 358 0.26 -10.65 -9.31
N LEU A 359 0.82 -11.81 -9.67
CA LEU A 359 0.22 -13.13 -9.43
C LEU A 359 0.48 -13.69 -8.03
N LEU A 360 1.25 -12.97 -7.22
CA LEU A 360 1.58 -13.34 -5.86
C LEU A 360 0.87 -12.42 -4.84
N HIS A 361 0.99 -12.76 -3.56
CA HIS A 361 0.52 -11.88 -2.49
C HIS A 361 1.19 -10.50 -2.59
N PRO A 362 0.46 -9.37 -2.49
CA PRO A 362 0.97 -8.05 -2.83
C PRO A 362 2.07 -7.54 -1.89
N ASP A 363 2.11 -8.03 -0.65
CA ASP A 363 3.09 -7.63 0.36
C ASP A 363 4.15 -8.71 0.61
N ALA A 364 5.35 -8.25 0.99
CA ALA A 364 6.46 -9.05 1.48
C ALA A 364 6.96 -10.15 0.53
N LEU A 365 6.88 -9.92 -0.78
CA LEU A 365 7.38 -10.80 -1.85
C LEU A 365 8.88 -11.07 -1.69
N PRO A 366 9.33 -12.28 -1.33
CA PRO A 366 10.73 -12.50 -0.99
C PRO A 366 11.61 -12.58 -2.25
N GLU A 367 12.74 -11.88 -2.25
CA GLU A 367 13.69 -11.88 -3.37
C GLU A 367 14.25 -13.28 -3.68
N GLU A 368 14.32 -14.15 -2.67
CA GLU A 368 14.77 -15.55 -2.82
C GLU A 368 13.96 -16.33 -3.88
N LEU A 369 12.67 -16.00 -4.07
CA LEU A 369 11.85 -16.60 -5.14
C LEU A 369 12.46 -16.37 -6.52
N PHE A 370 13.00 -15.17 -6.76
CA PHE A 370 13.60 -14.80 -8.03
C PHE A 370 15.03 -15.29 -8.16
N LEU A 371 15.82 -15.19 -7.08
CA LEU A 371 17.23 -15.55 -7.08
C LEU A 371 17.44 -17.07 -7.16
N GLU A 372 16.58 -17.86 -6.50
CA GLU A 372 16.68 -19.33 -6.47
C GLU A 372 15.75 -19.98 -7.50
N GLY A 373 14.56 -19.41 -7.71
CA GLY A 373 13.53 -19.92 -8.64
C GLY A 373 13.60 -19.32 -10.05
N GLY A 374 14.45 -18.32 -10.30
CA GLY A 374 14.47 -17.53 -11.55
C GLY A 374 14.62 -18.33 -12.84
N ARG A 375 15.28 -19.49 -12.80
CA ARG A 375 15.42 -20.40 -13.95
C ARG A 375 14.09 -20.94 -14.48
N LEU A 376 13.04 -20.91 -13.66
CA LEU A 376 11.69 -21.38 -14.01
C LEU A 376 10.76 -20.23 -14.42
N LEU A 377 11.19 -18.98 -14.23
CA LEU A 377 10.40 -17.77 -14.53
C LEU A 377 10.58 -17.27 -15.96
N GLY A 378 11.03 -18.14 -16.88
CA GLY A 378 11.25 -17.83 -18.29
C GLY A 378 12.64 -17.25 -18.58
N ALA A 379 13.04 -17.30 -19.86
CA ALA A 379 14.40 -16.97 -20.29
C ALA A 379 14.84 -15.53 -19.93
N THR A 380 13.93 -14.56 -20.04
CA THR A 380 14.25 -13.15 -19.73
C THR A 380 14.66 -13.00 -18.26
N LEU A 381 13.82 -13.47 -17.33
CA LEU A 381 14.11 -13.39 -15.89
C LEU A 381 15.25 -14.33 -15.49
N GLU A 382 15.38 -15.50 -16.11
CA GLU A 382 16.49 -16.41 -15.84
C GLU A 382 17.85 -15.73 -16.08
N THR A 383 18.00 -15.01 -17.19
CA THR A 383 19.26 -14.30 -17.49
C THR A 383 19.52 -13.17 -16.48
N VAL A 384 18.49 -12.38 -16.15
CA VAL A 384 18.59 -11.26 -15.23
C VAL A 384 18.86 -11.72 -13.79
N CYS A 385 18.17 -12.75 -13.30
CA CYS A 385 18.33 -13.24 -11.93
C CYS A 385 19.70 -13.89 -11.68
N ARG A 386 20.39 -14.37 -12.73
CA ARG A 386 21.74 -14.96 -12.63
C ARG A 386 22.85 -13.91 -12.50
N ASP A 387 22.62 -12.69 -12.98
CA ASP A 387 23.57 -11.58 -12.87
C ASP A 387 23.09 -10.58 -11.80
N PRO A 388 23.75 -10.50 -10.63
CA PRO A 388 23.37 -9.56 -9.58
C PRO A 388 23.31 -8.10 -10.01
N LEU A 389 24.14 -7.67 -10.97
CA LEU A 389 24.13 -6.29 -11.46
C LEU A 389 22.89 -6.02 -12.31
N GLU A 390 22.55 -6.93 -13.21
CA GLU A 390 21.34 -6.81 -14.03
C GLU A 390 20.06 -6.98 -13.18
N TRP A 391 20.05 -7.89 -12.19
CA TRP A 391 18.96 -7.99 -11.21
C TRP A 391 18.72 -6.64 -10.51
N HIS A 392 19.77 -6.03 -9.96
CA HIS A 392 19.67 -4.73 -9.31
C HIS A 392 19.20 -3.63 -10.27
N ARG A 393 19.63 -3.66 -11.53
CA ARG A 393 19.20 -2.70 -12.55
C ARG A 393 17.71 -2.83 -12.86
N VAL A 394 17.21 -4.04 -13.10
CA VAL A 394 15.79 -4.28 -13.41
C VAL A 394 14.90 -3.90 -12.22
N VAL A 395 15.30 -4.29 -11.01
CA VAL A 395 14.60 -3.91 -9.78
C VAL A 395 14.59 -2.39 -9.59
N ALA A 396 15.73 -1.72 -9.82
CA ALA A 396 15.82 -0.27 -9.73
C ALA A 396 14.90 0.44 -10.73
N ILE A 397 14.78 -0.07 -11.96
CA ILE A 397 13.85 0.48 -12.97
C ILE A 397 12.40 0.33 -12.49
N ALA A 398 11.99 -0.85 -12.00
CA ALA A 398 10.63 -1.05 -11.49
C ALA A 398 10.32 -0.14 -10.27
N CYS A 399 11.29 0.05 -9.39
CA CYS A 399 11.18 0.96 -8.24
C CYS A 399 11.22 2.44 -8.64
N SER A 400 11.87 2.81 -9.75
CA SER A 400 12.01 4.21 -10.16
C SER A 400 10.67 4.89 -10.45
N TYR A 401 9.64 4.15 -10.87
CA TYR A 401 8.28 4.67 -11.04
C TYR A 401 7.34 4.32 -9.88
N SER A 402 7.90 3.84 -8.76
CA SER A 402 7.17 3.35 -7.60
C SER A 402 6.16 2.22 -7.90
N LEU A 403 6.33 1.49 -9.01
CA LEU A 403 5.50 0.31 -9.32
C LEU A 403 5.77 -0.84 -8.35
N LEU A 404 7.01 -0.94 -7.88
CA LEU A 404 7.43 -1.80 -6.77
C LEU A 404 8.10 -0.97 -5.67
N SER A 405 7.92 -1.40 -4.44
CA SER A 405 8.72 -0.96 -3.28
C SER A 405 9.65 -2.08 -2.87
N ARG A 406 10.92 -1.78 -2.64
CA ARG A 406 11.92 -2.75 -2.16
C ARG A 406 12.32 -2.44 -0.73
N GLN A 407 12.22 -3.43 0.13
CA GLN A 407 12.76 -3.40 1.49
C GLN A 407 14.09 -4.14 1.51
N SER A 408 15.20 -3.39 1.46
CA SER A 408 16.54 -3.99 1.35
C SER A 408 16.96 -4.81 2.57
N GLU A 409 16.48 -4.46 3.77
CA GLU A 409 16.80 -5.15 5.03
C GLU A 409 16.18 -6.55 5.09
N THR A 410 14.90 -6.65 4.71
CA THR A 410 14.13 -7.90 4.71
C THR A 410 14.24 -8.64 3.38
N ARG A 411 14.84 -8.03 2.35
CA ARG A 411 14.92 -8.52 0.96
C ARG A 411 13.55 -8.92 0.43
N THR A 412 12.60 -8.01 0.54
CA THR A 412 11.23 -8.21 0.05
C THR A 412 10.79 -7.08 -0.86
N PHE A 413 9.83 -7.39 -1.73
CA PHE A 413 9.08 -6.41 -2.52
C PHE A 413 7.66 -6.26 -2.00
N SER A 414 7.07 -5.10 -2.25
CA SER A 414 5.63 -4.88 -2.19
C SER A 414 5.15 -4.25 -3.48
N ILE A 415 3.97 -4.66 -3.95
CA ILE A 415 3.28 -4.10 -5.11
C ILE A 415 1.96 -3.49 -4.67
N HIS A 416 1.68 -2.26 -5.11
CA HIS A 416 0.45 -1.58 -4.73
C HIS A 416 -0.80 -2.33 -5.26
N PRO A 417 -1.89 -2.47 -4.50
CA PRO A 417 -3.07 -3.24 -4.89
C PRO A 417 -3.66 -2.86 -6.25
N LEU A 418 -3.70 -1.56 -6.57
CA LEU A 418 -4.19 -1.09 -7.88
C LEU A 418 -3.20 -1.31 -9.02
N VAL A 419 -1.89 -1.26 -8.78
CA VAL A 419 -0.87 -1.60 -9.80
C VAL A 419 -1.02 -3.09 -10.14
N ARG A 420 -1.14 -3.94 -9.11
CA ARG A 420 -1.46 -5.36 -9.25
C ARG A 420 -2.77 -5.58 -10.02
N ALA A 421 -3.84 -4.87 -9.68
CA ALA A 421 -5.12 -5.01 -10.36
C ALA A 421 -5.01 -4.67 -11.86
N VAL A 422 -4.37 -3.55 -12.22
CA VAL A 422 -4.16 -3.16 -13.61
C VAL A 422 -3.31 -4.17 -14.38
N LEU A 423 -2.26 -4.72 -13.75
CA LEU A 423 -1.45 -5.79 -14.34
C LEU A 423 -2.25 -7.07 -14.58
N LEU A 424 -3.10 -7.47 -13.63
CA LEU A 424 -3.97 -8.63 -13.79
C LEU A 424 -5.01 -8.40 -14.88
N ASP A 425 -5.68 -7.24 -14.90
CA ASP A 425 -6.72 -6.91 -15.86
C ASP A 425 -6.19 -6.78 -17.30
N SER A 426 -4.94 -6.33 -17.47
CA SER A 426 -4.27 -6.22 -18.77
C SER A 426 -3.65 -7.53 -19.26
N MET A 427 -3.55 -8.55 -18.41
CA MET A 427 -2.94 -9.83 -18.75
C MET A 427 -3.97 -10.79 -19.38
N PRO A 428 -3.78 -11.20 -20.65
CA PRO A 428 -4.60 -12.24 -21.27
C PRO A 428 -4.58 -13.55 -20.48
N GLU A 429 -5.67 -14.31 -20.52
CA GLU A 429 -5.82 -15.53 -19.70
C GLU A 429 -4.77 -16.61 -20.04
N ASP A 430 -4.41 -16.75 -21.31
CA ASP A 430 -3.33 -17.66 -21.76
C ASP A 430 -1.96 -17.26 -21.18
N VAL A 431 -1.65 -15.96 -21.19
CA VAL A 431 -0.43 -15.42 -20.58
C VAL A 431 -0.46 -15.64 -19.07
N ARG A 432 -1.62 -15.42 -18.43
CA ARG A 432 -1.82 -15.62 -17.00
C ARG A 432 -1.55 -17.05 -16.58
N GLN A 433 -2.14 -18.02 -17.27
CA GLN A 433 -1.92 -19.45 -16.99
C GLN A 433 -0.45 -19.85 -17.09
N VAL A 434 0.25 -19.39 -18.14
CA VAL A 434 1.69 -19.67 -18.30
C VAL A 434 2.51 -19.12 -17.15
N TRP A 435 2.24 -17.89 -16.70
CA TRP A 435 2.96 -17.30 -15.57
C TRP A 435 2.61 -17.96 -14.24
N THR A 436 1.34 -18.28 -13.99
CA THR A 436 0.92 -19.03 -12.81
C THR A 436 1.66 -20.36 -12.72
N GLN A 437 1.74 -21.12 -13.82
CA GLN A 437 2.48 -22.38 -13.84
C GLN A 437 3.97 -22.19 -13.49
N ARG A 438 4.64 -21.22 -14.12
CA ARG A 438 6.05 -20.90 -13.83
C ARG A 438 6.28 -20.52 -12.37
N ILE A 439 5.36 -19.75 -11.79
CA ILE A 439 5.43 -19.31 -10.40
C ILE A 439 5.25 -20.50 -9.46
N VAL A 440 4.30 -21.39 -9.74
CA VAL A 440 4.10 -22.63 -8.96
C VAL A 440 5.34 -23.51 -9.01
N GLU A 441 5.95 -23.67 -10.19
CA GLU A 441 7.20 -24.41 -10.35
C GLU A 441 8.36 -23.77 -9.58
N ALA A 442 8.50 -22.44 -9.65
CA ALA A 442 9.51 -21.69 -8.90
C ALA A 442 9.28 -21.82 -7.39
N LEU A 443 8.05 -21.62 -6.92
CA LEU A 443 7.69 -21.78 -5.51
C LEU A 443 7.93 -23.21 -5.03
N ASP A 444 7.59 -24.24 -5.81
CA ASP A 444 7.86 -25.62 -5.43
C ASP A 444 9.37 -25.84 -5.20
N VAL A 445 10.23 -25.30 -6.07
CA VAL A 445 11.68 -25.44 -5.91
C VAL A 445 12.22 -24.66 -4.71
N VAL A 446 11.72 -23.45 -4.47
CA VAL A 446 12.23 -22.55 -3.41
C VAL A 446 11.63 -22.88 -2.05
N PHE A 447 10.41 -23.43 -1.99
CA PHE A 447 9.76 -23.79 -0.74
C PHE A 447 10.48 -24.98 -0.09
N PRO A 448 10.94 -24.85 1.16
CA PRO A 448 11.72 -25.91 1.81
C PRO A 448 10.93 -27.21 2.00
N GLU A 449 11.50 -28.34 1.58
CA GLU A 449 10.82 -29.64 1.65
C GLU A 449 10.88 -30.30 3.03
N LYS A 450 12.02 -30.20 3.73
CA LYS A 450 12.25 -30.93 4.98
C LYS A 450 12.69 -29.99 6.08
N CYS A 451 12.04 -30.16 7.24
CA CYS A 451 12.42 -29.51 8.47
C CYS A 451 13.76 -30.10 8.96
N PRO A 452 14.86 -29.32 8.96
CA PRO A 452 16.15 -29.82 9.41
C PRO A 452 16.26 -29.71 10.93
N SER A 453 16.65 -30.80 11.61
CA SER A 453 16.78 -30.83 13.08
C SER A 453 17.78 -29.82 13.66
N LYS A 454 18.76 -29.37 12.86
CA LYS A 454 19.77 -28.38 13.27
C LYS A 454 19.45 -26.95 12.85
N GLU A 455 18.49 -26.74 11.96
CA GLU A 455 18.24 -25.46 11.27
C GLU A 455 16.74 -25.06 11.28
N TYR A 456 15.97 -25.60 12.23
CA TYR A 456 14.53 -25.38 12.40
C TYR A 456 14.12 -23.90 12.26
N ALA A 457 14.81 -23.00 12.97
CA ALA A 457 14.48 -21.58 12.95
C ALA A 457 14.61 -20.94 11.56
N SER A 458 15.65 -21.30 10.80
CA SER A 458 15.84 -20.78 9.44
C SER A 458 14.79 -21.34 8.46
N TRP A 459 14.45 -22.63 8.63
CA TRP A 459 13.41 -23.28 7.86
C TRP A 459 12.04 -22.64 8.12
N CYS A 460 11.68 -22.38 9.38
CA CYS A 460 10.45 -21.69 9.75
C CYS A 460 10.37 -20.30 9.14
N LEU A 461 11.44 -19.52 9.23
CA LEU A 461 11.49 -18.16 8.70
C LEU A 461 11.30 -18.14 7.18
N GLN A 462 11.96 -19.04 6.46
CA GLN A 462 11.83 -19.15 5.01
C GLN A 462 10.41 -19.58 4.60
N CYS A 463 9.84 -20.56 5.29
CA CYS A 463 8.48 -20.99 5.01
C CYS A 463 7.45 -19.88 5.32
N GLU A 464 7.61 -19.14 6.41
CA GLU A 464 6.73 -18.01 6.79
C GLU A 464 6.71 -16.92 5.71
N ARG A 465 7.88 -16.65 5.11
CA ARG A 465 8.02 -15.69 4.00
C ARG A 465 7.31 -16.15 2.73
N LEU A 466 7.27 -17.46 2.45
CA LEU A 466 6.73 -18.01 1.20
C LEU A 466 5.27 -18.47 1.29
N VAL A 467 4.77 -18.81 2.48
CA VAL A 467 3.48 -19.50 2.66
C VAL A 467 2.30 -18.72 2.09
N LYS A 468 2.24 -17.41 2.28
CA LYS A 468 1.13 -16.57 1.77
C LYS A 468 1.07 -16.56 0.24
N HIS A 469 2.23 -16.60 -0.40
CA HIS A 469 2.39 -16.64 -1.85
C HIS A 469 1.96 -18.01 -2.40
N ALA A 470 2.41 -19.08 -1.75
CA ALA A 470 2.01 -20.44 -2.12
C ALA A 470 0.51 -20.68 -1.95
N LEU A 471 -0.08 -20.23 -0.84
CA LEU A 471 -1.51 -20.35 -0.57
C LEU A 471 -2.37 -19.59 -1.58
N LEU A 472 -1.93 -18.40 -1.99
CA LEU A 472 -2.61 -17.67 -3.05
C LEU A 472 -2.62 -18.48 -4.36
N CYS A 473 -1.48 -19.03 -4.78
CA CYS A 473 -1.37 -19.85 -5.99
C CYS A 473 -2.26 -21.10 -5.91
N VAL A 474 -2.29 -21.76 -4.76
CA VAL A 474 -3.15 -22.92 -4.51
C VAL A 474 -4.63 -22.56 -4.61
N SER A 475 -5.05 -21.44 -4.04
CA SER A 475 -6.45 -20.99 -4.08
C SER A 475 -6.93 -20.62 -5.50
N GLN A 476 -6.00 -20.25 -6.38
CA GLN A 476 -6.28 -19.82 -7.74
C GLN A 476 -6.15 -20.95 -8.77
N ALA A 477 -5.58 -22.10 -8.39
CA ALA A 477 -5.39 -23.23 -9.28
C ALA A 477 -6.74 -23.79 -9.75
N GLN A 478 -6.92 -23.93 -11.07
CA GLN A 478 -8.12 -24.54 -11.62
C GLN A 478 -8.06 -26.06 -11.51
N ALA A 479 -9.22 -26.72 -11.43
CA ALA A 479 -9.32 -28.20 -11.35
C ALA A 479 -8.66 -28.93 -12.55
N THR A 480 -8.39 -28.23 -13.66
CA THR A 480 -7.74 -28.73 -14.86
C THR A 480 -6.21 -28.56 -14.86
N GLU A 481 -5.63 -27.73 -13.99
CA GLU A 481 -4.19 -27.37 -13.94
C GLU A 481 -3.39 -28.25 -12.95
N ARG A 482 -3.77 -29.51 -12.85
CA ARG A 482 -3.25 -30.48 -11.88
C ARG A 482 -1.85 -30.96 -12.25
N SER A 483 -0.85 -30.13 -11.95
CA SER A 483 0.55 -30.41 -12.21
C SER A 483 1.26 -31.06 -11.00
N LEU A 484 2.31 -31.83 -11.26
CA LEU A 484 3.17 -32.42 -10.21
C LEU A 484 3.79 -31.33 -9.29
N PRO A 485 4.31 -30.20 -9.81
CA PRO A 485 4.85 -29.11 -8.98
C PRO A 485 3.81 -28.51 -8.02
N LEU A 486 2.56 -28.31 -8.47
CA LEU A 486 1.49 -27.83 -7.60
C LEU A 486 1.23 -28.79 -6.45
N THR A 487 1.18 -30.10 -6.74
CA THR A 487 0.94 -31.13 -5.72
C THR A 487 2.07 -31.19 -4.70
N SER A 488 3.32 -31.07 -5.16
CA SER A 488 4.51 -30.99 -4.31
C SER A 488 4.52 -29.74 -3.44
N LEU A 489 4.23 -28.56 -4.02
CA LEU A 489 4.15 -27.30 -3.28
C LEU A 489 3.08 -27.37 -2.18
N VAL A 490 1.89 -27.86 -2.51
CA VAL A 490 0.80 -28.10 -1.55
C VAL A 490 1.26 -28.99 -0.41
N TYR A 491 1.97 -30.08 -0.72
CA TYR A 491 2.52 -30.98 0.28
C TYR A 491 3.51 -30.29 1.22
N LYS A 492 4.44 -29.50 0.69
CA LYS A 492 5.45 -28.77 1.47
C LYS A 492 4.82 -27.71 2.36
N VAL A 493 3.85 -26.97 1.83
CA VAL A 493 3.06 -25.98 2.58
C VAL A 493 2.28 -26.66 3.71
N ALA A 494 1.65 -27.80 3.44
CA ALA A 494 0.94 -28.58 4.45
C ALA A 494 1.88 -29.11 5.54
N GLN A 495 3.09 -29.55 5.18
CA GLN A 495 4.10 -29.98 6.14
C GLN A 495 4.57 -28.81 7.02
N TYR A 496 4.84 -27.64 6.43
CA TYR A 496 5.15 -26.44 7.21
C TYR A 496 4.03 -26.07 8.18
N MET A 497 2.79 -26.03 7.70
CA MET A 497 1.65 -25.71 8.53
C MET A 497 1.38 -26.75 9.62
N HIS A 498 1.68 -28.05 9.41
CA HIS A 498 1.56 -29.07 10.45
C HIS A 498 2.54 -28.82 11.61
N GLU A 499 3.83 -28.62 11.29
CA GLU A 499 4.85 -28.28 12.29
C GLU A 499 4.52 -26.95 13.01
N TYR A 500 3.97 -25.98 12.28
CA TYR A 500 3.54 -24.71 12.85
C TYR A 500 2.26 -24.82 13.69
N ALA A 501 1.28 -25.65 13.30
CA ALA A 501 0.01 -25.85 14.00
C ALA A 501 0.16 -26.62 15.31
N GLN A 502 1.18 -27.49 15.44
CA GLN A 502 1.56 -28.06 16.73
C GLN A 502 1.96 -26.98 17.77
N SER A 503 2.18 -25.73 17.32
CA SER A 503 2.40 -24.55 18.17
C SER A 503 1.11 -23.84 18.63
N GLY A 504 -0.07 -24.21 18.10
CA GLY A 504 -1.39 -23.82 18.62
C GLY A 504 -2.17 -22.69 17.91
N GLU A 505 -1.63 -21.98 16.92
CA GLU A 505 -2.24 -20.71 16.43
C GLU A 505 -2.85 -20.73 15.00
N ALA A 506 -2.70 -21.78 14.18
CA ALA A 506 -3.02 -21.75 12.74
C ALA A 506 -4.03 -22.80 12.22
N GLU A 507 -4.65 -23.57 13.11
CA GLU A 507 -5.51 -24.72 12.79
C GLU A 507 -6.74 -24.44 11.87
N PRO A 508 -7.54 -23.38 12.03
CA PRO A 508 -8.77 -23.20 11.25
C PRO A 508 -8.52 -22.76 9.79
N LEU A 509 -7.48 -21.96 9.55
CA LEU A 509 -7.08 -21.54 8.19
C LEU A 509 -6.60 -22.75 7.37
N TYR A 510 -5.87 -23.64 8.04
CA TYR A 510 -5.36 -24.90 7.50
C TYR A 510 -6.48 -25.85 7.04
N GLN A 511 -7.52 -26.01 7.86
CA GLN A 511 -8.66 -26.89 7.55
C GLN A 511 -9.39 -26.45 6.28
N GLN A 512 -9.63 -25.15 6.15
CA GLN A 512 -10.37 -24.60 5.00
C GLN A 512 -9.60 -24.77 3.68
N GLN A 513 -8.30 -24.46 3.68
CA GLN A 513 -7.47 -24.54 2.48
C GLN A 513 -7.21 -25.99 2.08
N THR A 514 -7.06 -26.88 3.06
CA THR A 514 -6.83 -28.28 2.76
C THR A 514 -8.09 -29.00 2.24
N MET A 515 -9.28 -28.58 2.66
CA MET A 515 -10.52 -29.09 2.07
C MET A 515 -10.66 -28.67 0.59
N GLN A 516 -10.28 -27.44 0.23
CA GLN A 516 -10.23 -27.01 -1.18
C GLN A 516 -9.23 -27.85 -2.00
N ILE A 517 -8.04 -28.09 -1.45
CA ILE A 517 -7.03 -28.97 -2.04
C ILE A 517 -7.56 -30.40 -2.20
N ARG A 518 -8.23 -30.96 -1.18
CA ARG A 518 -8.80 -32.32 -1.19
C ARG A 518 -9.83 -32.48 -2.30
N GLU A 519 -10.77 -31.54 -2.42
CA GLU A 519 -11.77 -31.53 -3.50
C GLU A 519 -11.11 -31.50 -4.88
N GLN A 520 -9.99 -30.77 -4.99
CA GLN A 520 -9.20 -30.70 -6.21
C GLN A 520 -8.31 -31.92 -6.48
N LEU A 521 -7.89 -32.70 -5.48
CA LEU A 521 -6.96 -33.82 -5.65
C LEU A 521 -7.62 -35.21 -5.69
N LEU A 522 -8.91 -35.33 -5.36
CA LEU A 522 -9.65 -36.61 -5.27
C LEU A 522 -9.70 -37.47 -6.55
N SER A 523 -9.27 -36.95 -7.70
CA SER A 523 -9.16 -37.71 -8.96
C SER A 523 -7.72 -37.91 -9.46
N ILE A 524 -6.72 -37.47 -8.71
CA ILE A 524 -5.31 -37.64 -9.04
C ILE A 524 -4.77 -38.82 -8.25
N GLN A 525 -4.50 -39.92 -8.94
CA GLN A 525 -3.83 -41.08 -8.37
C GLN A 525 -2.31 -40.87 -8.44
N ALA A 526 -1.76 -40.07 -7.51
CA ALA A 526 -0.32 -39.85 -7.40
C ALA A 526 0.20 -40.20 -5.99
N PRO A 527 1.42 -40.74 -5.86
CA PRO A 527 1.99 -41.13 -4.56
C PRO A 527 2.01 -39.97 -3.54
N LEU A 528 2.31 -38.76 -4.02
CA LEU A 528 2.30 -37.54 -3.22
C LEU A 528 0.91 -37.18 -2.65
N VAL A 529 -0.17 -37.46 -3.38
CA VAL A 529 -1.55 -37.19 -2.91
C VAL A 529 -1.92 -38.12 -1.76
N ALA A 530 -1.51 -39.38 -1.83
CA ALA A 530 -1.69 -40.32 -0.74
C ALA A 530 -0.86 -39.92 0.50
N GLU A 531 0.38 -39.45 0.32
CA GLU A 531 1.19 -38.96 1.44
C GLU A 531 0.58 -37.70 2.08
N LEU A 532 0.05 -36.78 1.26
CA LEU A 532 -0.67 -35.60 1.74
C LEU A 532 -1.89 -35.98 2.58
N PHE A 533 -2.77 -36.86 2.08
CA PHE A 533 -3.94 -37.33 2.81
C PHE A 533 -3.56 -38.05 4.10
N ASN A 534 -2.47 -38.82 4.10
CA ASN A 534 -1.97 -39.49 5.28
C ASN A 534 -1.54 -38.49 6.38
N ARG A 535 -0.81 -37.43 6.00
CA ARG A 535 -0.36 -36.38 6.93
C ARG A 535 -1.52 -35.58 7.50
N LEU A 536 -2.52 -35.28 6.67
CA LEU A 536 -3.73 -34.58 7.10
C LEU A 536 -4.54 -35.38 8.10
N ALA A 537 -4.72 -36.67 7.80
CA ALA A 537 -5.40 -37.58 8.70
C ALA A 537 -4.66 -37.71 10.04
N SER A 538 -3.32 -37.73 10.01
CA SER A 538 -2.50 -37.70 11.23
C SER A 538 -2.74 -36.44 12.06
N LEU A 539 -2.78 -35.26 11.45
CA LEU A 539 -3.06 -34.02 12.18
C LEU A 539 -4.45 -34.05 12.83
N PHE A 540 -5.47 -34.50 12.10
CA PHE A 540 -6.82 -34.63 12.68
C PHE A 540 -6.86 -35.62 13.84
N CYS A 541 -6.06 -36.69 13.79
CA CYS A 541 -5.86 -37.57 14.95
C CYS A 541 -5.20 -36.84 16.12
N ASP A 542 -4.16 -36.04 15.88
CA ASP A 542 -3.46 -35.28 16.93
C ASP A 542 -4.39 -34.25 17.62
N GLN A 543 -5.40 -33.77 16.90
CA GLN A 543 -6.46 -32.86 17.39
C GLN A 543 -7.68 -33.59 17.99
N GLY A 544 -7.70 -34.93 18.01
CA GLY A 544 -8.84 -35.73 18.47
C GLY A 544 -10.05 -35.74 17.53
N ARG A 545 -9.90 -35.26 16.28
CA ARG A 545 -10.95 -35.11 15.25
C ARG A 545 -10.99 -36.34 14.33
N TYR A 546 -11.18 -37.52 14.93
CA TYR A 546 -11.09 -38.81 14.23
C TYR A 546 -12.08 -38.98 13.06
N VAL A 547 -13.28 -38.40 13.17
CA VAL A 547 -14.33 -38.45 12.14
C VAL A 547 -13.87 -37.79 10.82
N GLU A 548 -13.02 -36.79 10.90
CA GLU A 548 -12.48 -36.11 9.73
C GLU A 548 -11.22 -36.79 9.18
N ALA A 549 -10.47 -37.49 10.04
CA ALA A 549 -9.29 -38.27 9.68
C ALA A 549 -9.63 -39.53 8.88
N GLU A 550 -10.71 -40.23 9.27
CA GLU A 550 -11.12 -41.50 8.70
C GLU A 550 -11.25 -41.49 7.16
N PRO A 551 -12.02 -40.57 6.52
CA PRO A 551 -12.18 -40.60 5.06
C PRO A 551 -10.87 -40.33 4.31
N LEU A 552 -9.92 -39.62 4.93
CA LEU A 552 -8.61 -39.37 4.34
C LEU A 552 -7.76 -40.65 4.36
N TYR A 553 -7.69 -41.35 5.49
CA TYR A 553 -7.00 -42.64 5.55
C TYR A 553 -7.65 -43.68 4.62
N GLN A 554 -8.97 -43.66 4.43
CA GLN A 554 -9.65 -44.56 3.49
C GLN A 554 -9.19 -44.31 2.05
N CYS A 555 -9.05 -43.04 1.64
CA CYS A 555 -8.50 -42.70 0.33
C CYS A 555 -7.04 -43.14 0.17
N VAL A 556 -6.21 -43.03 1.21
CA VAL A 556 -4.80 -43.50 1.19
C VAL A 556 -4.74 -45.02 1.00
N LEU A 557 -5.59 -45.76 1.72
CA LEU A 557 -5.65 -47.22 1.60
C LEU A 557 -6.12 -47.63 0.20
N GLN A 558 -7.19 -47.04 -0.33
CA GLN A 558 -7.65 -47.34 -1.69
C GLN A 558 -6.55 -47.12 -2.74
N TYR A 559 -5.75 -46.05 -2.58
CA TYR A 559 -4.60 -45.81 -3.44
C TYR A 559 -3.50 -46.87 -3.25
N GLN A 560 -3.15 -47.21 -1.99
CA GLN A 560 -2.14 -48.24 -1.69
C GLN A 560 -2.55 -49.61 -2.23
N GLU A 561 -3.81 -50.01 -2.06
CA GLU A 561 -4.37 -51.25 -2.59
C GLU A 561 -4.30 -51.31 -4.11
N MET A 562 -4.60 -50.19 -4.78
CA MET A 562 -4.49 -50.09 -6.23
C MET A 562 -3.04 -50.22 -6.72
N VAL A 563 -2.08 -49.58 -6.04
CA VAL A 563 -0.67 -49.57 -6.46
C VAL A 563 0.04 -50.90 -6.17
N THR A 564 -0.24 -51.50 -5.02
CA THR A 564 0.44 -52.72 -4.55
C THR A 564 -0.28 -54.01 -4.96
N ASN A 565 -1.54 -53.91 -5.41
CA ASN A 565 -2.43 -55.02 -5.67
C ASN A 565 -2.63 -55.96 -4.45
N THR A 566 -2.42 -55.43 -3.24
CA THR A 566 -2.61 -56.11 -1.95
C THR A 566 -3.63 -55.35 -1.10
N PRO A 567 -4.66 -56.02 -0.54
CA PRO A 567 -5.63 -55.38 0.34
C PRO A 567 -4.98 -54.98 1.68
N PHE A 568 -5.35 -53.82 2.21
CA PHE A 568 -4.86 -53.27 3.47
C PHE A 568 -6.04 -53.02 4.42
N LEU A 569 -5.86 -53.26 5.73
CA LEU A 569 -6.87 -52.95 6.74
C LEU A 569 -6.51 -51.68 7.52
N MET A 570 -7.51 -50.85 7.77
CA MET A 570 -7.41 -49.75 8.73
C MET A 570 -7.81 -50.24 10.13
N TYR A 571 -6.98 -49.96 11.14
CA TYR A 571 -7.37 -50.02 12.54
C TYR A 571 -7.57 -48.60 13.06
N ALA A 572 -8.76 -48.27 13.56
CA ALA A 572 -8.99 -47.04 14.31
C ALA A 572 -8.55 -47.24 15.78
N PRO A 573 -7.77 -46.33 16.38
CA PRO A 573 -7.36 -46.49 17.77
C PRO A 573 -8.53 -46.21 18.71
N THR A 574 -8.78 -47.11 19.64
CA THR A 574 -9.62 -46.86 20.82
C THR A 574 -8.85 -46.04 21.84
N ASP A 575 -9.32 -44.81 22.09
CA ASP A 575 -9.16 -43.93 23.27
C ASP A 575 -7.79 -43.70 23.95
N LYS A 576 -6.69 -44.35 23.55
CA LYS A 576 -5.35 -44.07 24.07
C LYS A 576 -4.33 -44.16 22.95
N GLY A 577 -3.95 -42.98 22.45
CA GLY A 577 -3.17 -42.79 21.24
C GLY A 577 -1.94 -43.70 21.11
N ILE A 578 -1.86 -44.34 19.95
CA ILE A 578 -0.68 -44.62 19.11
C ILE A 578 -1.28 -44.74 17.69
N GLY A 579 -0.69 -44.06 16.70
CA GLY A 579 -1.29 -43.76 15.40
C GLY A 579 -1.74 -44.93 14.52
N CYS A 580 -2.43 -44.60 13.43
CA CYS A 580 -2.90 -45.54 12.42
C CYS A 580 -1.71 -46.18 11.67
N THR A 581 -1.45 -47.47 11.92
CA THR A 581 -0.51 -48.27 11.12
C THR A 581 -1.28 -49.19 10.17
N ALA A 582 -1.05 -49.05 8.87
CA ALA A 582 -1.55 -49.97 7.85
C ALA A 582 -0.67 -51.24 7.82
N TYR A 583 -1.26 -52.42 7.99
CA TYR A 583 -0.57 -53.70 7.81
C TYR A 583 -1.04 -54.38 6.52
N PRO A 584 -0.13 -54.93 5.70
CA PRO A 584 -0.51 -55.75 4.54
C PRO A 584 -1.20 -57.02 5.03
N LEU A 585 -2.35 -57.36 4.45
CA LEU A 585 -2.99 -58.65 4.69
C LEU A 585 -2.08 -59.77 4.16
N LEU A 586 -1.56 -60.60 5.06
CA LEU A 586 -0.87 -61.83 4.69
C LEU A 586 -1.79 -62.68 3.79
N PRO A 587 -1.25 -63.36 2.76
CA PRO A 587 -2.03 -64.04 1.73
C PRO A 587 -3.03 -65.09 2.26
N ASP A 588 -2.85 -65.59 3.48
CA ASP A 588 -3.73 -66.59 4.10
C ASP A 588 -5.06 -66.01 4.63
N ALA A 589 -5.22 -64.69 4.74
CA ALA A 589 -6.48 -64.06 5.16
C ALA A 589 -7.55 -64.04 4.06
N LYS A 590 -7.19 -64.28 2.78
CA LYS A 590 -8.14 -64.43 1.67
C LYS A 590 -9.06 -65.64 1.83
N ALA A 591 -8.65 -66.66 2.59
CA ALA A 591 -9.40 -67.91 2.73
C ALA A 591 -10.49 -67.88 3.82
N ALA A 592 -10.50 -66.86 4.69
CA ALA A 592 -11.35 -66.86 5.89
C ALA A 592 -12.58 -65.94 5.85
N GLY A 593 -12.90 -65.32 4.70
CA GLY A 593 -14.14 -64.54 4.56
C GLY A 593 -14.33 -63.48 5.66
N ALA A 594 -13.28 -62.73 5.99
CA ALA A 594 -13.35 -61.68 7.01
C ALA A 594 -14.10 -60.46 6.46
N THR A 595 -15.39 -60.40 6.77
CA THR A 595 -16.27 -59.25 6.60
C THR A 595 -15.74 -58.05 7.40
N PHE A 596 -15.81 -56.86 6.80
CA PHE A 596 -15.60 -55.54 7.42
C PHE A 596 -16.04 -55.50 8.90
N LEU A 597 -15.12 -55.16 9.81
CA LEU A 597 -15.45 -54.82 11.20
C LEU A 597 -15.07 -53.35 11.43
N ILE A 598 -16.01 -52.45 11.14
CA ILE A 598 -16.03 -51.09 11.66
C ILE A 598 -16.71 -51.17 13.04
N MET A 599 -15.93 -51.17 14.12
CA MET A 599 -16.47 -51.02 15.48
C MET A 599 -16.58 -49.52 15.79
N LEU A 600 -17.73 -48.93 15.46
CA LEU A 600 -18.19 -47.68 16.09
C LEU A 600 -18.90 -48.09 17.39
N SER A 601 -18.31 -47.84 18.56
CA SER A 601 -18.99 -48.07 19.84
C SER A 601 -20.01 -46.95 20.10
N GLU A 602 -21.30 -47.29 20.17
CA GLU A 602 -22.39 -46.43 20.65
C GLU A 602 -22.18 -46.00 22.13
N PRO A 603 -22.68 -44.82 22.55
CA PRO A 603 -22.64 -44.42 23.95
C PRO A 603 -23.76 -45.11 24.75
N LEU A 604 -23.39 -46.02 25.65
CA LEU A 604 -24.30 -46.56 26.66
C LEU A 604 -24.60 -45.49 27.73
N THR A 605 -25.59 -44.64 27.50
CA THR A 605 -26.31 -43.98 28.59
C THR A 605 -27.29 -44.97 29.21
N SER A 606 -26.87 -45.61 30.30
CA SER A 606 -27.71 -46.45 31.15
C SER A 606 -28.74 -45.60 31.91
N ALA A 607 -30.03 -45.79 31.63
CA ALA A 607 -31.11 -45.38 32.51
C ALA A 607 -31.19 -46.33 33.72
N LEU A 608 -31.24 -45.74 34.91
CA LEU A 608 -31.47 -46.35 36.21
C LEU A 608 -32.74 -47.22 36.24
N MET A 609 -32.69 -48.40 36.88
CA MET A 609 -33.41 -48.70 38.13
C MET A 609 -33.49 -50.21 38.46
N SER A 610 -33.33 -50.47 39.77
CA SER A 610 -33.88 -51.56 40.59
C SER A 610 -33.35 -52.99 40.43
N VAL A 611 -32.59 -53.39 41.46
CA VAL A 611 -32.51 -54.76 41.99
C VAL A 611 -33.67 -54.96 42.96
N PRO A 612 -34.42 -56.08 42.91
CA PRO A 612 -35.09 -56.64 44.07
C PRO A 612 -34.33 -57.86 44.63
N ASN A 613 -34.13 -57.78 45.96
CA ASN A 613 -33.60 -58.75 46.94
C ASN A 613 -32.14 -59.17 46.88
#